data_AF-A0A1B7TIN7-F1
#
_entry.id   AF-A0A1B7TIN7-F1
#
_cell.length_a   1.000
_cell.length_b   1.000
_cell.length_c   1.000
_cell.angle_alpha   90.00
_cell.angle_beta   90.00
_cell.angle_gamma   90.00
#
_symmetry.space_group_name_H-M   'P 1'
#
loop_
_entity.id
_entity.type
_entity.pdbx_description
1 polymer ?
#
loop_
_entity_poly.entity_id
_entity_poly.type
_entity_poly.pdbx_seq_one_letter_code
_entity_poly.pdbx_strand_id
1 'polypeptide(L)'
;MYPQVLTAALAASVASAASLFGSSPVEATPDQSELFPFLAGAAPYFEYPLGSDYYKIDTAIPDTCTLKQVQVFARHGERFPSASSGNKLIKLYNTKFANLTKDALIDNEYFSFLLDPTYEFFLPDNSTLNLETTTENSIT
;
A
#
# COMPACT_ATOMS: atom_id res chain seq x y z
N MET A 1 46.62 -31.42 46.59
CA MET A 1 45.95 -32.39 45.71
C MET A 1 44.63 -31.78 45.27
N TYR A 2 44.44 -31.63 43.96
CA TYR A 2 43.17 -31.39 43.23
C TYR A 2 42.12 -32.51 43.58
N PRO A 3 40.82 -32.48 43.18
CA PRO A 3 39.90 -31.37 42.81
C PRO A 3 38.37 -31.62 43.00
N GLN A 4 37.56 -30.75 42.34
CA GLN A 4 36.16 -30.90 41.86
C GLN A 4 35.08 -30.73 42.95
N VAL A 5 33.98 -29.97 42.76
CA VAL A 5 32.98 -29.95 41.67
C VAL A 5 32.33 -28.54 41.65
N LEU A 6 32.44 -27.78 40.56
CA LEU A 6 31.39 -27.50 39.57
C LEU A 6 30.03 -27.03 40.15
N THR A 7 29.68 -25.76 39.95
CA THR A 7 28.32 -25.38 39.50
C THR A 7 28.35 -23.94 38.96
N ALA A 8 28.00 -23.84 37.68
CA ALA A 8 27.82 -22.61 36.95
C ALA A 8 26.44 -22.01 37.26
N ALA A 9 26.35 -20.69 37.34
CA ALA A 9 25.12 -19.97 37.04
C ALA A 9 25.47 -18.65 36.35
N LEU A 10 25.28 -18.68 35.05
CA LEU A 10 25.35 -17.59 34.09
C LEU A 10 24.11 -16.71 34.28
N ALA A 11 24.27 -15.40 34.45
CA ALA A 11 23.20 -14.44 34.21
C ALA A 11 23.81 -13.15 33.67
N ALA A 12 24.22 -13.20 32.40
CA ALA A 12 24.44 -12.00 31.61
C ALA A 12 23.04 -11.44 31.27
N SER A 13 22.72 -10.28 31.83
CA SER A 13 21.53 -9.50 31.47
C SER A 13 21.72 -8.94 30.06
N VAL A 14 21.28 -9.69 29.05
CA VAL A 14 21.12 -9.21 27.68
C VAL A 14 19.69 -8.69 27.49
N ALA A 15 19.63 -7.55 26.81
CA ALA A 15 18.45 -6.72 26.60
C ALA A 15 17.23 -7.50 26.12
N SER A 16 16.10 -7.28 26.78
CA SER A 16 14.79 -7.46 26.16
C SER A 16 14.16 -6.08 26.02
N ALA A 17 14.59 -5.35 24.99
CA ALA A 17 13.74 -4.33 24.41
C ALA A 17 12.63 -5.08 23.67
N ALA A 18 11.59 -5.46 24.41
CA ALA A 18 10.38 -6.00 23.83
C ALA A 18 9.86 -4.97 22.81
N SER A 19 9.78 -5.40 21.56
CA SER A 19 9.19 -4.65 20.46
C SER A 19 7.75 -4.27 20.81
N LEU A 20 7.49 -2.97 20.95
CA LEU A 20 6.16 -2.36 21.15
C LEU A 20 5.30 -2.36 19.88
N PHE A 21 5.61 -3.19 18.89
CA PHE A 21 4.78 -3.34 17.69
C PHE A 21 4.15 -4.73 17.73
N GLY A 22 2.85 -4.77 17.99
CA GLY A 22 2.04 -5.97 17.84
C GLY A 22 2.16 -6.48 16.41
N SER A 23 2.86 -7.59 16.24
CA SER A 23 2.76 -8.39 15.03
C SER A 23 1.44 -9.14 15.08
N SER A 24 0.35 -8.49 14.67
CA SER A 24 -0.70 -9.25 13.99
C SER A 24 -0.04 -9.84 12.74
N PRO A 25 -0.23 -11.12 12.42
CA PRO A 25 0.11 -11.61 11.10
C PRO A 25 -0.84 -10.86 10.16
N VAL A 26 -0.37 -9.77 9.57
CA VAL A 26 -0.99 -9.23 8.37
C VAL A 26 -0.89 -10.39 7.38
N GLU A 27 -2.01 -11.08 7.13
CA GLU A 27 -2.12 -11.98 5.99
C GLU A 27 -1.50 -11.23 4.82
N ALA A 28 -0.44 -11.80 4.25
CA ALA A 28 0.32 -11.15 3.19
C ALA A 28 -0.66 -10.80 2.08
N THR A 29 -1.06 -9.52 2.02
CA THR A 29 -1.93 -9.02 0.97
C THR A 29 -1.19 -9.30 -0.34
N PRO A 30 -1.80 -10.04 -1.29
CA PRO A 30 -1.12 -10.33 -2.53
C PRO A 30 -0.71 -9.02 -3.18
N ASP A 31 0.56 -8.91 -3.57
CA ASP A 31 1.06 -7.73 -4.26
C ASP A 31 0.32 -7.56 -5.60
N GLN A 32 -0.24 -6.37 -5.82
CA GLN A 32 -0.98 -6.00 -7.02
C GLN A 32 -0.24 -4.94 -7.86
N SER A 33 1.02 -4.66 -7.53
CA SER A 33 1.84 -3.65 -8.20
C SER A 33 1.98 -3.87 -9.71
N GLU A 34 1.88 -5.12 -10.17
CA GLU A 34 1.88 -5.47 -11.61
C GLU A 34 0.73 -4.82 -12.39
N LEU A 35 -0.36 -4.42 -11.73
CA LEU A 35 -1.49 -3.74 -12.36
C LEU A 35 -1.23 -2.25 -12.60
N PHE A 36 -0.33 -1.62 -11.84
CA PHE A 36 -0.17 -0.16 -11.81
C PHE A 36 0.17 0.44 -13.19
N PRO A 37 1.02 -0.19 -14.02
CA PRO A 37 1.29 0.30 -15.38
C PRO A 37 0.05 0.39 -16.28
N PHE A 38 -1.00 -0.39 -16.00
CA PHE A 38 -2.23 -0.45 -16.79
C PHE A 38 -3.31 0.56 -16.33
N LEU A 39 -3.06 1.30 -15.26
CA LEU A 39 -4.02 2.22 -14.64
C LEU A 39 -3.78 3.69 -14.99
N ALA A 40 -3.00 3.97 -16.05
CA ALA A 40 -2.82 5.30 -16.65
C ALA A 40 -2.46 6.42 -15.64
N GLY A 41 -1.67 6.09 -14.62
CA GLY A 41 -1.24 7.04 -13.58
C GLY A 41 -2.30 7.37 -12.52
N ALA A 42 -3.36 6.57 -12.41
CA ALA A 42 -4.32 6.62 -11.30
C ALA A 42 -3.98 5.66 -10.15
N ALA A 43 -3.06 4.71 -10.38
CA ALA A 43 -2.50 3.84 -9.35
C ALA A 43 -1.45 4.57 -8.49
N PRO A 44 -1.01 3.94 -7.38
CA PRO A 44 0.17 4.39 -6.66
C PRO A 44 1.43 4.48 -7.52
N TYR A 45 2.43 5.19 -7.01
CA TYR A 45 3.75 5.27 -7.61
C TYR A 45 4.33 3.86 -7.82
N PHE A 46 4.95 3.67 -8.98
CA PHE A 46 5.83 2.54 -9.25
C PHE A 46 7.09 3.06 -9.95
N GLU A 47 8.19 2.38 -9.72
CA GLU A 47 9.44 2.73 -10.38
C GLU A 47 9.31 2.46 -11.88
N TYR A 48 9.61 3.46 -12.69
CA TYR A 48 9.77 3.24 -14.13
C TYR A 48 10.90 2.22 -14.33
N PRO A 49 10.78 1.26 -15.26
CA PRO A 49 11.70 0.13 -15.35
C PRO A 49 13.08 0.51 -15.93
N LEU A 50 13.81 1.45 -15.29
CA LEU A 50 15.16 1.89 -15.66
C LEU A 50 16.26 0.89 -15.27
N GLY A 51 15.95 -0.01 -14.34
CA GLY A 51 16.89 -0.94 -13.73
C GLY A 51 17.46 -2.00 -14.67
N SER A 52 18.21 -2.93 -14.07
CA SER A 52 18.96 -4.03 -14.72
C SER A 52 18.13 -4.92 -15.65
N ASP A 53 16.83 -4.91 -15.47
CA ASP A 53 15.94 -5.87 -16.12
C ASP A 53 15.43 -5.38 -17.47
N TYR A 54 15.53 -4.07 -17.74
CA TYR A 54 15.07 -3.50 -19.01
C TYR A 54 16.11 -2.58 -19.65
N TYR A 55 16.31 -1.36 -19.12
CA TYR A 55 17.22 -0.37 -19.74
C TYR A 55 18.67 -0.49 -19.25
N LYS A 56 18.93 -1.17 -18.12
CA LYS A 56 20.29 -1.41 -17.58
C LYS A 56 21.09 -0.13 -17.35
N ILE A 57 20.42 0.96 -16.96
CA ILE A 57 21.07 2.22 -16.64
C ILE A 57 21.25 2.28 -15.14
N ASP A 58 22.50 2.34 -14.68
CA ASP A 58 22.81 2.65 -13.29
C ASP A 58 22.46 4.12 -13.01
N THR A 59 21.61 4.34 -12.01
CA THR A 59 21.16 5.68 -11.60
C THR A 59 22.08 6.32 -10.57
N ALA A 60 23.09 5.58 -10.07
CA ALA A 60 24.10 6.13 -9.19
C ALA A 60 24.95 7.20 -9.88
N ILE A 61 25.42 8.18 -9.09
CA ILE A 61 26.44 9.12 -9.58
C ILE A 61 27.72 8.32 -9.84
N PRO A 62 28.30 8.36 -11.06
CA PRO A 62 29.52 7.62 -11.34
C PRO A 62 30.69 8.02 -10.43
N ASP A 63 31.55 7.07 -10.06
CA ASP A 63 32.68 7.29 -9.12
C ASP A 63 33.65 8.41 -9.55
N THR A 64 33.74 8.66 -10.86
CA THR A 64 34.60 9.70 -11.44
C THR A 64 33.94 11.08 -11.52
N CYS A 65 32.69 11.20 -11.07
CA CYS A 65 31.83 12.37 -11.23
C CYS A 65 31.44 12.96 -9.87
N THR A 66 31.10 14.26 -9.86
CA THR A 66 30.56 14.94 -8.68
C THR A 66 29.29 15.68 -9.08
N LEU A 67 28.16 15.37 -8.44
CA LEU A 67 26.90 16.06 -8.66
C LEU A 67 27.05 17.55 -8.37
N LYS A 68 26.67 18.41 -9.32
CA LYS A 68 26.72 19.87 -9.17
C LYS A 68 25.34 20.50 -8.97
N GLN A 69 24.32 19.97 -9.62
CA GLN A 69 22.96 20.47 -9.57
C GLN A 69 21.99 19.35 -9.93
N VAL A 70 20.79 19.39 -9.34
CA VAL A 70 19.65 18.53 -9.70
C VAL A 70 18.40 19.41 -9.83
N GLN A 71 17.52 19.05 -10.77
CA GLN A 71 16.19 19.65 -10.89
C GLN A 71 15.17 18.52 -10.85
N VAL A 72 14.19 18.65 -9.95
CA VAL A 72 13.14 17.64 -9.77
C VAL A 72 11.81 18.27 -10.15
N PHE A 73 11.15 17.68 -11.13
CA PHE A 73 9.78 18.01 -11.51
C PHE A 73 8.92 16.82 -11.09
N ALA A 74 8.27 16.95 -9.94
CA ALA A 74 7.41 15.91 -9.39
C ALA A 74 5.93 16.25 -9.60
N ARG A 75 5.12 15.22 -9.81
CA ARG A 75 3.66 15.33 -9.71
C ARG A 75 3.26 15.45 -8.23
N HIS A 76 2.02 15.87 -7.99
CA HIS A 76 1.33 15.54 -6.73
C HIS A 76 1.36 14.00 -6.49
N GLY A 77 1.22 13.58 -5.24
CA GLY A 77 1.19 12.17 -4.86
C GLY A 77 -0.14 11.49 -5.18
N GLU A 78 -0.38 10.35 -4.55
CA GLU A 78 -1.67 9.67 -4.61
C GLU A 78 -2.77 10.57 -4.05
N ARG A 79 -3.93 10.54 -4.68
CA ARG A 79 -5.06 11.38 -4.30
C ARG A 79 -6.38 10.69 -4.56
N PHE A 80 -7.39 11.16 -3.85
CA PHE A 80 -8.77 10.84 -4.18
C PHE A 80 -9.12 11.33 -5.60
N PRO A 81 -10.15 10.74 -6.22
CA PRO A 81 -10.60 11.15 -7.54
C PRO A 81 -10.90 12.65 -7.63
N SER A 82 -10.79 13.20 -8.84
CA SER A 82 -11.20 14.58 -9.07
C SER A 82 -12.71 14.73 -8.84
N ALA A 83 -13.19 15.94 -8.59
CA ALA A 83 -14.62 16.19 -8.38
C ALA A 83 -15.51 15.56 -9.48
N SER A 84 -15.11 15.69 -10.75
CA SER A 84 -15.85 15.13 -11.88
C SER A 84 -15.87 13.59 -11.86
N SER A 85 -14.72 12.94 -11.66
CA SER A 85 -14.63 11.48 -11.64
C SER A 85 -15.25 10.87 -10.38
N GLY A 86 -15.00 11.47 -9.21
CA GLY A 86 -15.56 11.04 -7.93
C GLY A 86 -17.09 11.09 -7.93
N ASN A 87 -17.70 12.19 -8.40
CA ASN A 87 -19.15 12.28 -8.50
C ASN A 87 -19.76 11.21 -9.43
N LYS A 88 -19.06 10.83 -10.51
CA LYS A 88 -19.49 9.73 -11.38
C LYS A 88 -19.43 8.38 -10.66
N LEU A 89 -18.38 8.12 -9.90
CA LEU A 89 -18.20 6.89 -9.12
C LEU A 89 -19.25 6.78 -8.01
N ILE A 90 -19.45 7.84 -7.23
CA ILE A 90 -20.49 7.91 -6.18
C ILE A 90 -21.87 7.65 -6.78
N LYS A 91 -22.20 8.32 -7.89
CA LYS A 91 -23.48 8.11 -8.59
C LYS A 91 -23.62 6.66 -9.08
N LEU A 92 -22.58 6.11 -9.69
CA LEU A 92 -22.58 4.73 -10.17
C LEU A 92 -22.82 3.75 -9.02
N TYR A 93 -22.06 3.88 -7.93
CA TYR A 93 -22.19 3.04 -6.74
C TYR A 93 -23.62 3.10 -6.18
N ASN A 94 -24.12 4.31 -5.89
CA ASN A 94 -25.44 4.50 -5.29
C ASN A 94 -26.60 4.01 -6.19
N THR A 95 -26.46 4.14 -7.50
CA THR A 95 -27.55 3.78 -8.44
C THR A 95 -27.50 2.34 -8.94
N LYS A 96 -26.34 1.68 -8.89
CA LYS A 96 -26.14 0.34 -9.48
C LYS A 96 -25.67 -0.71 -8.51
N PHE A 97 -24.98 -0.36 -7.43
CA PHE A 97 -24.29 -1.32 -6.57
C PHE A 97 -24.82 -1.34 -5.13
N ALA A 98 -25.06 -0.18 -4.52
CA ALA A 98 -25.43 -0.06 -3.10
C ALA A 98 -26.69 -0.84 -2.68
N ASN A 99 -27.59 -1.14 -3.64
CA ASN A 99 -28.86 -1.82 -3.38
C ASN A 99 -28.97 -3.17 -4.12
N LEU A 100 -27.86 -3.74 -4.60
CA LEU A 100 -27.90 -5.06 -5.24
C LEU A 100 -28.26 -6.11 -4.18
N THR A 101 -29.26 -6.94 -4.51
CA THR A 101 -29.66 -8.04 -3.64
C THR A 101 -28.66 -9.19 -3.77
N LYS A 102 -28.59 -10.03 -2.72
CA LYS A 102 -27.80 -11.26 -2.74
C LYS A 102 -28.12 -12.12 -3.97
N ASP A 103 -29.40 -12.24 -4.30
CA ASP A 103 -29.87 -13.00 -5.47
C ASP A 103 -29.38 -12.44 -6.82
N ALA A 104 -29.13 -11.13 -6.92
CA ALA A 104 -28.61 -10.51 -8.14
C ALA A 104 -27.10 -10.74 -8.34
N LEU A 105 -26.40 -11.18 -7.29
CA LEU A 105 -24.95 -11.32 -7.25
C LEU A 105 -24.47 -12.77 -7.03
N ILE A 106 -25.38 -13.70 -6.70
CA ILE A 106 -25.08 -15.10 -6.37
C ILE A 106 -24.31 -15.83 -7.48
N ASP A 107 -24.56 -15.50 -8.75
CA ASP A 107 -23.91 -16.14 -9.91
C ASP A 107 -22.71 -15.34 -10.47
N ASN A 108 -22.30 -14.23 -9.84
CA ASN A 108 -21.21 -13.39 -10.34
C ASN A 108 -20.02 -13.34 -9.37
N GLU A 109 -19.02 -14.18 -9.64
CA GLU A 109 -17.79 -14.28 -8.83
C GLU A 109 -17.05 -12.94 -8.68
N TYR A 110 -17.05 -12.09 -9.72
CA TYR A 110 -16.32 -10.81 -9.74
C TYR A 110 -16.96 -9.74 -8.85
N PHE A 111 -18.24 -9.87 -8.53
CA PHE A 111 -18.98 -8.92 -7.68
C PHE A 111 -19.34 -9.49 -6.31
N SER A 112 -18.89 -10.70 -6.00
CA SER A 112 -19.15 -11.35 -4.72
C SER A 112 -18.65 -10.55 -3.51
N PHE A 113 -17.57 -9.77 -3.66
CA PHE A 113 -17.04 -8.88 -2.62
C PHE A 113 -18.04 -7.80 -2.15
N LEU A 114 -19.01 -7.41 -3.00
CA LEU A 114 -20.05 -6.45 -2.62
C LEU A 114 -21.06 -7.02 -1.61
N LEU A 115 -21.09 -8.35 -1.44
CA LEU A 115 -21.93 -9.03 -0.46
C LEU A 115 -21.25 -9.17 0.90
N ASP A 116 -19.96 -8.82 0.99
CA ASP A 116 -19.23 -8.85 2.24
C ASP A 116 -19.78 -7.76 3.17
N PRO A 117 -20.29 -8.09 4.38
CA PRO A 117 -20.77 -7.09 5.32
C PRO A 117 -19.68 -6.11 5.79
N THR A 118 -18.39 -6.40 5.56
CA THR A 118 -17.28 -5.50 5.88
C THR A 118 -16.83 -4.65 4.69
N TYR A 119 -17.43 -4.82 3.49
CA TYR A 119 -17.08 -3.98 2.35
C TYR A 119 -17.60 -2.57 2.52
N GLU A 120 -16.69 -1.59 2.48
CA GLU A 120 -17.00 -0.17 2.47
C GLU A 120 -16.65 0.46 1.13
N PHE A 121 -17.55 1.28 0.60
CA PHE A 121 -17.25 2.06 -0.59
C PHE A 121 -16.23 3.15 -0.26
N PHE A 122 -15.10 3.13 -0.96
CA PHE A 122 -13.95 3.99 -0.71
C PHE A 122 -14.19 5.51 -0.87
N LEU A 123 -15.37 5.93 -1.35
CA LEU A 123 -15.80 7.34 -1.44
C LEU A 123 -17.15 7.51 -0.73
N PRO A 124 -17.19 7.64 0.60
CA PRO A 124 -18.45 7.77 1.33
C PRO A 124 -19.21 9.05 0.93
N ASP A 125 -18.47 10.13 0.68
CA ASP A 125 -19.02 11.41 0.23
C ASP A 125 -18.01 12.18 -0.64
N ASN A 126 -18.28 13.48 -0.86
CA ASN A 126 -17.46 14.33 -1.70
C ASN A 126 -16.36 15.11 -0.95
N SER A 127 -16.25 14.95 0.37
CA SER A 127 -15.37 15.76 1.24
C SER A 127 -13.88 15.52 0.97
N THR A 128 -13.53 14.31 0.51
CA THR A 128 -12.14 13.92 0.22
C THR A 128 -11.72 14.18 -1.23
N LEU A 129 -12.65 14.57 -2.11
CA LEU A 129 -12.34 14.72 -3.54
C LEU A 129 -11.26 15.77 -3.78
N ASN A 130 -10.34 15.45 -4.70
CA ASN A 130 -9.15 16.22 -5.02
C ASN A 130 -8.09 16.33 -3.91
N LEU A 131 -8.32 15.74 -2.72
CA LEU A 131 -7.31 15.71 -1.66
C LEU A 131 -6.30 14.60 -1.92
N GLU A 132 -5.04 14.87 -1.56
CA GLU A 132 -4.00 13.84 -1.46
C GLU A 132 -4.41 12.79 -0.41
N THR A 133 -4.10 11.52 -0.68
CA THR A 133 -4.31 10.44 0.27
C THR A 133 -3.22 10.46 1.32
N THR A 134 -3.61 10.35 2.58
CA THR A 134 -2.73 10.27 3.74
C THR A 134 -3.16 9.09 4.60
N THR A 135 -2.33 8.73 5.57
CA THR A 135 -2.64 7.70 6.57
C THR A 135 -3.87 8.02 7.42
N GLU A 136 -4.23 9.30 7.54
CA GLU A 136 -5.35 9.76 8.36
C GLU A 136 -6.69 9.81 7.61
N ASN A 137 -6.67 9.92 6.27
CA ASN A 137 -7.88 10.08 5.46
C ASN A 137 -8.20 8.86 4.60
N SER A 138 -7.39 7.80 4.68
CA SER A 138 -7.58 6.53 3.98
C SER A 138 -8.21 5.49 4.90
N ILE A 139 -9.10 4.65 4.36
CA ILE A 139 -9.67 3.51 5.08
C ILE A 139 -8.54 2.50 5.29
N THR A 140 -8.29 2.12 6.56
CA THR A 140 -7.26 1.14 6.96
C THR A 140 -7.84 -0.25 7.15
#